data_AF-A0A0C3S505-F1
#
_entry.id   AF-A0A0C3S505-F1
#
_cell.length_a   1.000
_cell.length_b   1.000
_cell.length_c   1.000
_cell.angle_alpha   90.00
_cell.angle_beta   90.00
_cell.angle_gamma   90.00
#
_symmetry.space_group_name_H-M   'P 1'
#
loop_
_entity.id
_entity.type
_entity.pdbx_description
1 polymer ?
#
loop_
_entity_poly.entity_id
_entity_poly.type
_entity_poly.pdbx_seq_one_letter_code
_entity_poly.pdbx_strand_id
1 'polypeptide(L)'
;MSAPALVSRNDIHKSCKTVEAVVNLLNDYSEAVTAIIGIQKKLAKALRDAASAKIASEVAANALNASATIFDTLGDVDMKFAKLVDSECEGVSNEVKKWFKRLAKEERQHDQKLASANDKVKQAGGYYERKVKKNPADAVEEHTRYINLLTTVGHDTNQEK
;
A
#
# COMPACT_ATOMS: atom_id res chain seq x y z
N MET A 1 -18.01 -3.29 23.29
CA MET A 1 -17.25 -3.17 22.02
C MET A 1 -17.44 -1.75 21.54
N SER A 2 -16.38 -0.93 21.56
CA SER A 2 -16.45 0.47 21.12
C SER A 2 -16.72 0.53 19.62
N ALA A 3 -17.60 1.42 19.17
CA ALA A 3 -17.82 1.67 17.75
C ALA A 3 -16.47 1.99 17.07
N PRO A 4 -16.20 1.47 15.86
CA PRO A 4 -14.96 1.75 15.15
C PRO A 4 -14.76 3.28 15.04
N ALA A 5 -13.60 3.77 15.44
CA ALA A 5 -13.26 5.18 15.25
C ALA A 5 -13.30 5.49 13.74
N LEU A 6 -14.09 6.48 13.36
CA LEU A 6 -14.27 6.89 11.97
C LEU A 6 -12.93 7.41 11.43
N VAL A 7 -12.35 6.71 10.45
CA VAL A 7 -11.08 7.11 9.83
C VAL A 7 -11.39 8.02 8.64
N SER A 8 -10.80 9.22 8.60
CA SER A 8 -11.04 10.14 7.48
C SER A 8 -10.34 9.67 6.20
N ARG A 9 -10.86 10.07 5.02
CA ARG A 9 -10.21 9.81 3.71
C ARG A 9 -8.74 10.27 3.71
N ASN A 10 -8.48 11.42 4.32
CA ASN A 10 -7.13 11.95 4.45
C ASN A 10 -6.22 11.03 5.28
N ASP A 11 -6.73 10.43 6.35
CA ASP A 11 -5.96 9.50 7.18
C ASP A 11 -5.68 8.20 6.42
N ILE A 12 -6.65 7.69 5.65
CA ILE A 12 -6.45 6.54 4.76
C ILE A 12 -5.33 6.82 3.75
N HIS A 13 -5.37 7.97 3.07
CA HIS A 13 -4.35 8.33 2.08
C HIS A 13 -2.97 8.55 2.70
N LYS A 14 -2.89 9.11 3.92
CA LYS A 14 -1.64 9.19 4.67
C LYS A 14 -1.08 7.80 4.96
N SER A 15 -1.91 6.87 5.45
CA SER A 15 -1.50 5.48 5.68
C SER A 15 -1.03 4.79 4.40
N CYS A 16 -1.69 5.03 3.26
CA CYS A 16 -1.24 4.51 1.95
C CYS A 16 0.19 4.97 1.63
N LYS A 17 0.48 6.28 1.78
CA LYS A 17 1.82 6.82 1.54
C LYS A 17 2.87 6.23 2.48
N THR A 18 2.52 5.99 3.75
CA THR A 18 3.42 5.34 4.70
C THR A 18 3.74 3.90 4.27
N VAL A 19 2.73 3.14 3.85
CA VAL A 19 2.93 1.77 3.36
C VAL A 19 3.76 1.75 2.07
N GLU A 20 3.50 2.67 1.15
CA GLU A 20 4.29 2.82 -0.07
C GLU A 20 5.78 3.10 0.24
N ALA A 21 6.06 3.98 1.21
CA ALA A 21 7.42 4.25 1.65
C ALA A 21 8.12 3.00 2.22
N VAL A 22 7.39 2.17 2.99
CA VAL A 22 7.92 0.90 3.51
C VAL A 22 8.26 -0.06 2.38
N VAL A 23 7.37 -0.22 1.39
CA VAL A 23 7.62 -1.08 0.23
C VAL A 23 8.84 -0.64 -0.57
N ASN A 24 8.98 0.67 -0.79
CA ASN A 24 10.14 1.20 -1.51
C ASN A 24 11.45 0.92 -0.76
N LEU A 25 11.46 1.14 0.56
CA LEU A 25 12.65 0.85 1.38
C LEU A 25 12.98 -0.65 1.44
N LEU A 26 11.97 -1.52 1.40
CA LEU A 26 12.19 -2.97 1.31
C LEU A 26 12.85 -3.37 0.00
N ASN A 27 12.46 -2.75 -1.12
CA ASN A 27 13.10 -2.97 -2.42
C ASN A 27 14.56 -2.47 -2.42
N ASP A 28 14.81 -1.25 -1.91
CA ASP A 28 16.16 -0.71 -1.79
C ASP A 28 17.05 -1.62 -0.91
N TYR A 29 16.49 -2.17 0.16
CA TYR A 29 17.18 -3.11 1.04
C TYR A 29 17.54 -4.42 0.34
N SER A 30 16.60 -5.01 -0.42
CA SER A 30 16.85 -6.21 -1.24
C SER A 30 18.00 -6.01 -2.23
N GLU A 31 18.02 -4.86 -2.92
CA GLU A 31 19.11 -4.50 -3.84
C GLU A 31 20.46 -4.37 -3.11
N ALA A 32 20.47 -3.71 -1.94
CA ALA A 32 21.67 -3.54 -1.14
C ALA A 32 22.23 -4.88 -0.64
N VAL A 33 21.37 -5.80 -0.17
CA VAL A 33 21.79 -7.15 0.26
C VAL A 33 22.43 -7.91 -0.91
N THR A 34 21.81 -7.85 -2.10
CA THR A 34 22.35 -8.49 -3.30
C THR A 34 23.74 -7.93 -3.68
N ALA A 35 23.92 -6.62 -3.56
CA ALA A 35 25.20 -5.97 -3.80
C ALA A 35 26.28 -6.42 -2.79
N ILE A 36 25.93 -6.52 -1.50
CA ILE A 36 26.84 -6.99 -0.44
C ILE A 36 27.32 -8.42 -0.71
N ILE A 37 26.44 -9.33 -1.10
CA ILE A 37 26.81 -10.71 -1.47
C ILE A 37 27.84 -10.72 -2.60
N GLY A 38 27.64 -9.87 -3.62
CA GLY A 38 28.58 -9.71 -4.72
C GLY A 38 29.96 -9.24 -4.24
N ILE A 39 30.00 -8.33 -3.27
CA ILE A 39 31.25 -7.82 -2.69
C ILE A 39 31.94 -8.90 -1.83
N GLN A 40 31.20 -9.64 -0.99
CA GLN A 40 31.74 -10.71 -0.16
C GLN A 40 32.45 -11.77 -1.00
N LYS A 41 31.84 -12.22 -2.11
CA LYS A 41 32.45 -13.18 -3.04
C LYS A 41 33.70 -12.63 -3.72
N LYS A 42 33.69 -11.35 -4.14
CA LYS A 42 34.86 -10.69 -4.73
C LYS A 42 36.00 -10.58 -3.72
N LEU A 43 35.68 -10.26 -2.47
CA LEU A 43 36.65 -10.17 -1.38
C LEU A 43 37.25 -11.55 -1.06
N ALA A 44 36.43 -12.59 -0.95
CA ALA A 44 36.91 -13.96 -0.77
C ALA A 44 37.88 -14.39 -1.87
N LYS A 45 37.56 -14.07 -3.14
CA LYS A 45 38.47 -14.30 -4.26
C LYS A 45 39.79 -13.53 -4.12
N ALA A 46 39.73 -12.23 -3.85
CA ALA A 46 40.92 -11.40 -3.70
C ALA A 46 41.84 -11.90 -2.56
N LEU A 47 41.26 -12.38 -1.46
CA LEU A 47 42.00 -12.98 -0.36
C LEU A 47 42.74 -14.27 -0.77
N ARG A 48 42.11 -15.14 -1.58
CA ARG A 48 42.76 -16.35 -2.12
C ARG A 48 43.87 -16.03 -3.11
N ASP A 49 43.65 -15.04 -3.97
CA ASP A 49 44.65 -14.58 -4.92
C ASP A 49 45.88 -14.02 -4.17
N ALA A 50 45.65 -13.25 -3.10
CA ALA A 50 46.71 -12.74 -2.24
C ALA A 50 47.44 -13.86 -1.46
N ALA A 51 46.70 -14.86 -0.94
CA ALA A 51 47.28 -16.02 -0.26
C ALA A 51 48.18 -16.86 -1.18
N SER A 52 47.89 -16.86 -2.48
CA SER A 52 48.63 -17.61 -3.50
C SER A 52 49.86 -16.85 -4.02
N ALA A 53 50.09 -15.62 -3.57
CA ALA A 53 51.25 -14.83 -3.98
C ALA A 53 52.55 -15.43 -3.40
N LYS A 54 53.59 -15.56 -4.23
CA LYS A 54 54.89 -16.15 -3.85
C LYS A 54 55.60 -15.48 -2.66
N ILE A 55 55.17 -14.28 -2.30
CA ILE A 55 55.77 -13.45 -1.25
C ILE A 55 55.06 -13.66 0.10
N ALA A 56 53.87 -14.29 0.10
CA ALA A 56 53.14 -14.56 1.32
C ALA A 56 53.86 -15.65 2.14
N SER A 57 54.15 -15.36 3.41
CA SER A 57 54.60 -16.39 4.34
C SER A 57 53.48 -17.41 4.57
N GLU A 58 53.83 -18.63 4.96
CA GLU A 58 52.85 -19.69 5.24
C GLU A 58 51.78 -19.25 6.25
N VAL A 59 52.19 -18.55 7.31
CA VAL A 59 51.27 -18.01 8.32
C VAL A 59 50.29 -16.99 7.71
N ALA A 60 50.79 -16.07 6.88
CA ALA A 60 49.95 -15.06 6.23
C ALA A 60 49.00 -15.70 5.20
N ALA A 61 49.50 -16.64 4.39
CA ALA A 61 48.68 -17.37 3.43
C ALA A 61 47.56 -18.16 4.10
N ASN A 62 47.84 -18.83 5.22
CA ASN A 62 46.83 -19.55 6.00
C ASN A 62 45.77 -18.60 6.58
N ALA A 63 46.18 -17.47 7.13
CA ALA A 63 45.23 -16.46 7.64
C ALA A 63 44.32 -15.91 6.53
N LEU A 64 44.89 -15.56 5.37
CA LEU A 64 44.13 -15.06 4.22
C LEU A 64 43.14 -16.11 3.67
N ASN A 65 43.54 -17.38 3.59
CA ASN A 65 42.65 -18.47 3.17
C ASN A 65 41.52 -18.71 4.18
N ALA A 66 41.80 -18.61 5.49
CA ALA A 66 40.77 -18.70 6.51
C ALA A 66 39.76 -17.54 6.39
N SER A 67 40.23 -16.31 6.22
CA SER A 67 39.38 -15.15 5.98
C SER A 67 38.54 -15.30 4.70
N ALA A 68 39.13 -15.81 3.61
CA ALA A 68 38.40 -16.06 2.36
C ALA A 68 37.25 -17.06 2.57
N THR A 69 37.50 -18.12 3.35
CA THR A 69 36.49 -19.15 3.67
C THR A 69 35.34 -18.56 4.49
N ILE A 70 35.63 -17.66 5.43
CA ILE A 70 34.61 -16.95 6.22
C ILE A 70 33.72 -16.12 5.29
N PHE A 71 34.30 -15.33 4.38
CA PHE A 71 33.51 -14.49 3.46
C PHE A 71 32.70 -15.28 2.44
N ASP A 72 33.19 -16.41 1.95
CA ASP A 72 32.39 -17.30 1.09
C ASP A 72 31.21 -17.89 1.86
N THR A 73 31.46 -18.40 3.07
CA THR A 73 30.40 -18.96 3.92
C THR A 73 29.34 -17.91 4.23
N LEU A 74 29.78 -16.69 4.56
CA LEU A 74 28.89 -15.57 4.79
C LEU A 74 28.07 -15.23 3.52
N GLY A 75 28.72 -15.16 2.36
CA GLY A 75 28.03 -14.91 1.09
C GLY A 75 27.01 -15.98 0.70
N ASP A 76 27.25 -17.25 1.03
CA ASP A 76 26.30 -18.33 0.80
C ASP A 76 25.09 -18.27 1.74
N VAL A 77 25.32 -17.89 3.00
CA VAL A 77 24.24 -17.65 3.97
C VAL A 77 23.41 -16.44 3.57
N ASP A 78 24.06 -15.31 3.29
CA ASP A 78 23.40 -14.08 2.89
C ASP A 78 22.61 -14.25 1.60
N MET A 79 23.08 -15.06 0.65
CA MET A 79 22.33 -15.38 -0.56
C MET A 79 21.04 -16.15 -0.30
N LYS A 80 21.00 -17.03 0.71
CA LYS A 80 19.75 -17.70 1.11
C LYS A 80 18.78 -16.70 1.72
N PHE A 81 19.27 -15.80 2.56
CA PHE A 81 18.47 -14.72 3.13
C PHE A 81 17.96 -13.76 2.05
N ALA A 82 18.79 -13.36 1.09
CA ALA A 82 18.42 -12.48 0.00
C ALA A 82 17.25 -13.04 -0.80
N LYS A 83 17.28 -14.34 -1.16
CA LYS A 83 16.16 -14.99 -1.86
C LYS A 83 14.84 -14.94 -1.08
N LEU A 84 14.91 -15.09 0.24
CA LEU A 84 13.73 -14.96 1.11
C LEU A 84 13.23 -13.52 1.14
N VAL A 85 14.15 -12.56 1.33
CA VAL A 85 13.82 -11.13 1.31
C VAL A 85 13.18 -10.74 -0.01
N ASP A 86 13.76 -11.12 -1.15
CA ASP A 86 13.23 -10.83 -2.48
C ASP A 86 11.80 -11.37 -2.65
N SER A 87 11.58 -12.63 -2.28
CA SER A 87 10.25 -13.26 -2.35
C SER A 87 9.21 -12.55 -1.48
N GLU A 88 9.56 -12.18 -0.26
CA GLU A 88 8.65 -11.47 0.65
C GLU A 88 8.41 -10.03 0.19
N CYS A 89 9.45 -9.34 -0.32
CA CYS A 89 9.33 -7.98 -0.87
C CYS A 89 8.42 -7.96 -2.09
N GLU A 90 8.56 -8.93 -3.01
CA GLU A 90 7.65 -9.09 -4.15
C GLU A 90 6.23 -9.41 -3.70
N GLY A 91 6.07 -10.29 -2.71
CA GLY A 91 4.78 -10.65 -2.13
C GLY A 91 4.04 -9.43 -1.56
N VAL A 92 4.70 -8.69 -0.68
CA VAL A 92 4.16 -7.46 -0.06
C VAL A 92 3.85 -6.41 -1.14
N SER A 93 4.78 -6.18 -2.08
CA SER A 93 4.58 -5.22 -3.18
C SER A 93 3.33 -5.54 -4.00
N ASN A 94 3.11 -6.82 -4.30
CA ASN A 94 1.95 -7.28 -5.06
C ASN A 94 0.64 -7.09 -4.29
N GLU A 95 0.61 -7.42 -3.00
CA GLU A 95 -0.57 -7.24 -2.16
C GLU A 95 -0.91 -5.75 -1.97
N VAL A 96 0.08 -4.90 -1.72
CA VAL A 96 -0.11 -3.44 -1.63
C VAL A 96 -0.68 -2.88 -2.94
N LYS A 97 -0.15 -3.32 -4.09
CA LYS A 97 -0.67 -2.92 -5.42
C LYS A 97 -2.12 -3.36 -5.64
N LYS A 98 -2.48 -4.59 -5.25
CA LYS A 98 -3.88 -5.07 -5.31
C LYS A 98 -4.78 -4.25 -4.40
N TRP A 99 -4.32 -3.98 -3.18
CA TRP A 99 -5.07 -3.21 -2.19
C TRP A 99 -5.31 -1.77 -2.65
N PHE A 100 -4.30 -1.06 -3.17
CA PHE A 100 -4.47 0.29 -3.72
C PHE A 100 -5.45 0.32 -4.91
N LYS A 101 -5.41 -0.68 -5.80
CA LYS A 101 -6.39 -0.79 -6.90
C LYS A 101 -7.81 -0.96 -6.37
N ARG A 102 -7.98 -1.80 -5.35
CA ARG A 102 -9.28 -2.02 -4.71
C ARG A 102 -9.78 -0.76 -4.02
N LEU A 103 -8.93 -0.09 -3.24
CA LEU A 103 -9.25 1.17 -2.57
C LEU A 103 -9.70 2.23 -3.57
N ALA A 104 -8.97 2.43 -4.66
CA ALA A 104 -9.34 3.40 -5.70
C ALA A 104 -10.69 3.07 -6.36
N LYS A 105 -11.04 1.78 -6.49
CA LYS A 105 -12.35 1.36 -7.01
C LYS A 105 -13.45 1.67 -6.00
N GLU A 106 -13.25 1.35 -4.73
CA GLU A 106 -14.21 1.60 -3.65
C GLU A 106 -14.46 3.11 -3.47
N GLU A 107 -13.42 3.94 -3.51
CA GLU A 107 -13.56 5.40 -3.46
C GLU A 107 -14.38 5.95 -4.63
N ARG A 108 -14.11 5.49 -5.86
CA ARG A 108 -14.90 5.92 -7.03
C ARG A 108 -16.36 5.50 -6.91
N GLN A 109 -16.63 4.30 -6.42
CA GLN A 109 -17.99 3.82 -6.20
C GLN A 109 -18.71 4.65 -5.14
N HIS A 110 -18.02 4.99 -4.05
CA HIS A 110 -18.54 5.88 -3.03
C HIS A 110 -18.84 7.29 -3.57
N ASP A 111 -17.91 7.89 -4.31
CA ASP A 111 -18.08 9.20 -4.93
C ASP A 111 -19.26 9.22 -5.93
N GLN A 112 -19.44 8.14 -6.71
CA GLN A 112 -20.59 7.98 -7.61
C GLN A 112 -21.93 7.86 -6.88
N LYS A 113 -21.97 7.11 -5.76
CA LYS A 113 -23.18 7.01 -4.92
C LYS A 113 -23.56 8.38 -4.33
N LEU A 114 -22.58 9.12 -3.80
CA LEU A 114 -22.80 10.47 -3.28
C LEU A 114 -23.33 11.43 -4.36
N ALA A 115 -22.74 11.41 -5.56
CA ALA A 115 -23.21 12.21 -6.67
C ALA A 115 -24.66 11.85 -7.04
N SER A 116 -24.97 10.55 -7.15
CA SER A 116 -26.31 10.07 -7.48
C SER A 116 -27.35 10.44 -6.41
N ALA A 117 -26.99 10.37 -5.13
CA ALA A 117 -27.82 10.80 -4.01
C ALA A 117 -28.11 12.31 -4.10
N ASN A 118 -27.08 13.13 -4.35
CA ASN A 118 -27.22 14.57 -4.50
C ASN A 118 -28.11 14.95 -5.70
N ASP A 119 -27.99 14.25 -6.81
CA ASP A 119 -28.84 14.46 -7.99
C ASP A 119 -30.30 14.11 -7.72
N LYS A 120 -30.57 13.00 -7.01
CA LYS A 120 -31.94 12.66 -6.57
C LYS A 120 -32.53 13.75 -5.68
N VAL A 121 -31.75 14.28 -4.72
CA VAL A 121 -32.19 15.38 -3.85
C VAL A 121 -32.52 16.63 -4.67
N LYS A 122 -31.65 17.04 -5.59
CA LYS A 122 -31.88 18.20 -6.47
C LYS A 122 -33.11 18.03 -7.36
N GLN A 123 -33.26 16.86 -7.98
CA GLN A 123 -34.41 16.56 -8.84
C GLN A 123 -35.71 16.60 -8.06
N ALA A 124 -35.74 16.01 -6.87
CA ALA A 124 -36.92 16.00 -6.01
C ALA A 124 -37.27 17.40 -5.49
N GLY A 125 -36.28 18.20 -5.09
CA GLY A 125 -36.49 19.59 -4.70
C GLY A 125 -37.05 20.43 -5.85
N GLY A 126 -36.46 20.31 -7.05
CA GLY A 126 -36.95 21.01 -8.24
C GLY A 126 -38.31 20.52 -8.73
N TYR A 127 -38.69 19.26 -8.48
CA TYR A 127 -40.02 18.74 -8.78
C TYR A 127 -41.06 19.27 -7.79
N TYR A 128 -40.75 19.21 -6.48
CA TYR A 128 -41.57 19.78 -5.41
C TYR A 128 -41.87 21.26 -5.66
N GLU A 129 -40.85 22.08 -5.90
CA GLU A 129 -41.04 23.52 -6.17
C GLU A 129 -41.93 23.78 -7.39
N ARG A 130 -41.75 23.01 -8.47
CA ARG A 130 -42.57 23.16 -9.69
C ARG A 130 -44.02 22.74 -9.45
N LYS A 131 -44.26 21.70 -8.65
CA LYS A 131 -45.62 21.21 -8.35
C LYS A 131 -46.36 22.16 -7.42
N VAL A 132 -45.74 22.58 -6.32
CA VAL A 132 -46.32 23.54 -5.37
C VAL A 132 -46.65 24.88 -6.04
N LYS A 133 -45.76 25.39 -6.92
CA LYS A 133 -46.02 26.62 -7.68
C LYS A 133 -47.22 26.50 -8.64
N LYS A 134 -47.49 25.31 -9.18
CA LYS A 134 -48.60 25.09 -10.12
C LYS A 134 -49.93 24.83 -9.43
N ASN A 135 -49.92 24.11 -8.31
CA ASN A 135 -51.12 23.80 -7.56
C ASN A 135 -50.83 23.82 -6.05
N PRO A 136 -51.17 24.92 -5.35
CA PRO A 136 -50.95 25.05 -3.91
C PRO A 136 -51.69 24.00 -3.07
N ALA A 137 -52.77 23.40 -3.59
CA ALA A 137 -53.53 22.37 -2.87
C ALA A 137 -52.74 21.06 -2.69
N ASP A 138 -51.80 20.76 -3.57
CA ASP A 138 -50.99 19.54 -3.52
C ASP A 138 -49.76 19.69 -2.59
N ALA A 139 -49.57 20.87 -1.98
CA ALA A 139 -48.32 21.22 -1.31
C ALA A 139 -47.98 20.34 -0.11
N VAL A 140 -48.99 19.93 0.68
CA VAL A 140 -48.78 19.09 1.87
C VAL A 140 -48.37 17.67 1.46
N GLU A 141 -49.02 17.09 0.44
CA GLU A 141 -48.70 15.74 -0.02
C GLU A 141 -47.32 15.67 -0.68
N GLU A 142 -46.99 16.64 -1.54
CA GLU A 142 -45.68 16.70 -2.21
C GLU A 142 -44.55 17.04 -1.22
N HIS A 143 -44.82 17.83 -0.18
CA HIS A 143 -43.85 18.05 0.91
C HIS A 143 -43.56 16.75 1.66
N THR A 144 -44.58 15.98 2.02
CA THR A 144 -44.39 14.67 2.69
C THR A 144 -43.60 13.70 1.81
N ARG A 145 -43.85 13.65 0.50
CA ARG A 145 -43.06 12.83 -0.44
C ARG A 145 -41.61 13.27 -0.51
N TYR A 146 -41.35 14.58 -0.57
CA TYR A 146 -40.01 15.13 -0.58
C TYR A 146 -39.25 14.82 0.72
N ILE A 147 -39.89 15.00 1.88
CA ILE A 147 -39.29 14.68 3.19
C ILE A 147 -38.98 13.19 3.31
N ASN A 148 -39.90 12.30 2.91
CA ASN A 148 -39.65 10.86 2.93
C ASN A 148 -38.45 10.48 2.06
N LEU A 149 -38.30 11.08 0.88
CA LEU A 149 -37.14 10.86 0.02
C LEU A 149 -35.85 11.36 0.68
N LEU A 150 -35.85 12.55 1.29
CA LEU A 150 -34.70 13.07 2.02
C LEU A 150 -34.31 12.16 3.18
N THR A 151 -35.29 11.61 3.90
CA THR A 151 -35.06 10.63 4.98
C THR A 151 -34.44 9.34 4.43
N THR A 152 -34.96 8.80 3.32
CA THR A 152 -34.40 7.59 2.70
C THR A 152 -32.99 7.82 2.16
N VAL A 153 -32.76 8.88 1.38
CA VAL A 153 -31.43 9.20 0.85
C VAL A 153 -30.45 9.53 1.98
N GLY A 154 -30.91 10.24 3.00
CA GLY A 154 -30.12 10.51 4.21
C GLY A 154 -29.76 9.24 4.96
N HIS A 155 -30.66 8.26 5.02
CA HIS A 155 -30.39 6.95 5.61
C HIS A 155 -29.40 6.13 4.78
N ASP A 156 -29.59 6.05 3.45
CA ASP A 156 -28.69 5.35 2.53
C ASP A 156 -27.27 5.93 2.56
N THR A 157 -27.15 7.25 2.76
CA THR A 157 -25.85 7.94 2.88
C THR A 157 -25.26 7.85 4.30
N ASN A 158 -26.08 7.57 5.32
CA ASN A 158 -25.66 7.46 6.72
C ASN A 158 -25.42 6.02 7.19
N GLN A 159 -26.01 4.99 6.56
CA GLN A 159 -25.78 3.59 6.92
C GLN A 159 -24.40 3.08 6.48
N GLU A 160 -23.72 3.80 5.59
CA GLU A 160 -22.31 3.56 5.22
C GLU A 160 -21.34 4.43 6.06
N LYS A 161 -21.81 5.11 7.13
CA LYS A 161 -21.00 5.86 8.11
C LYS A 161 -20.44 4.99 9.22
#